data_AF-A0A443SB88-F1
#
_entry.id   AF-A0A443SB88-F1
#
_cell.length_a   1.000
_cell.length_b   1.000
_cell.length_c   1.000
_cell.angle_alpha   90.00
_cell.angle_beta   90.00
_cell.angle_gamma   90.00
#
_symmetry.space_group_name_H-M   'P 1'
#
loop_
_entity.id
_entity.type
_entity.pdbx_description
1 polymer ?
#
loop_
_entity_poly.entity_id
_entity_poly.type
_entity_poly.pdbx_seq_one_letter_code
_entity_poly.pdbx_strand_id
1 'polypeptide(L)'
;MFFKCYSNSGFRQDTAVFTERLRHRKFPYEEHEIRAFEKEFREREEAKVEINESATEEEKAMLAKKIEDKVQFKLKHKISSNPILDYTDYNCALYLATRLAVNYAVLTAVFNEIKKDDPSFNPKTLFDFGSGLGTTMWVANEAWPKCFSEHFNVEACQQMIDISRSLLQLGKESNPLQFPGIFYREFLPVSSYIKYDLVVSAFSLLDLPTQSSRIHVIENLWEKTQDMLVLIEDGNPAGFAAILEARNFLLEKTGYDVTSTFHIHPEDIHVEKDNPHLHPTSHIVAPCPHHYPCPRQFTEGPILCNFVVPYINLDFGQQSPLEVKKHYYSYIVLRKGNKQASDVPSWPRIVQECKKRGEHVVCRLCAPDGKIHSINFTKAHHKGHLYRCARVSEHGDLLPVTVSEFEKEVEIRFKKNRKIKSSDSVNHDEIITNHQSDL
;
A
#
# COMPACT_ATOMS: atom_id res chain seq x y z
N MET A 1 26.19 13.36 -13.55
CA MET A 1 27.22 14.11 -12.79
C MET A 1 27.26 13.63 -11.34
N PHE A 2 26.10 13.53 -10.69
CA PHE A 2 25.94 13.05 -9.30
C PHE A 2 26.65 11.72 -8.97
N PHE A 3 26.47 10.66 -9.78
CA PHE A 3 27.07 9.35 -9.51
C PHE A 3 28.58 9.25 -9.78
N LYS A 4 29.21 10.27 -10.40
CA LYS A 4 30.64 10.22 -10.74
C LYS A 4 31.55 10.27 -9.51
N CYS A 5 31.02 10.65 -8.35
CA CYS A 5 31.73 10.76 -7.09
C CYS A 5 31.91 9.39 -6.38
N TYR A 6 31.25 8.33 -6.85
CA TYR A 6 31.26 7.01 -6.22
C TYR A 6 31.98 5.97 -7.08
N SER A 7 32.60 4.98 -6.43
CA SER A 7 33.17 3.83 -7.16
C SER A 7 32.04 3.05 -7.85
N ASN A 8 32.16 2.85 -9.17
CA ASN A 8 31.08 2.26 -9.96
C ASN A 8 30.72 0.82 -9.52
N SER A 9 31.69 0.04 -9.03
CA SER A 9 31.45 -1.35 -8.59
C SER A 9 30.84 -1.41 -7.19
N GLY A 10 31.43 -0.71 -6.20
CA GLY A 10 30.93 -0.69 -4.83
C GLY A 10 29.53 -0.09 -4.72
N PHE A 11 29.31 1.05 -5.38
CA PHE A 11 27.99 1.70 -5.39
C PHE A 11 26.90 0.79 -5.97
N ARG A 12 27.20 0.00 -7.02
CA ARG A 12 26.23 -0.96 -7.58
C ARG A 12 25.87 -2.05 -6.59
N GLN A 13 26.85 -2.63 -5.93
CA GLN A 13 26.61 -3.65 -4.92
C GLN A 13 25.73 -3.08 -3.80
N ASP A 14 26.05 -1.87 -3.34
CA ASP A 14 25.29 -1.20 -2.29
C ASP A 14 23.87 -0.86 -2.76
N THR A 15 23.66 -0.45 -4.02
CA THR A 15 22.29 -0.23 -4.55
C THR A 15 21.47 -1.52 -4.59
N ALA A 16 22.09 -2.67 -4.88
CA ALA A 16 21.40 -3.96 -4.86
C ALA A 16 20.99 -4.35 -3.42
N VAL A 17 21.91 -4.19 -2.45
CA VAL A 17 21.64 -4.42 -1.03
C VAL A 17 20.54 -3.48 -0.52
N PHE A 18 20.62 -2.20 -0.89
CA PHE A 18 19.64 -1.19 -0.50
C PHE A 18 18.25 -1.47 -1.09
N THR A 19 18.18 -1.90 -2.35
CA THR A 19 16.92 -2.32 -2.99
C THR A 19 16.27 -3.47 -2.21
N GLU A 20 17.06 -4.46 -1.81
CA GLU A 20 16.56 -5.61 -1.05
C GLU A 20 16.09 -5.22 0.36
N ARG A 21 16.79 -4.27 1.00
CA ARG A 21 16.38 -3.67 2.28
C ARG A 21 15.01 -2.99 2.16
N LEU A 22 14.77 -2.20 1.10
CA LEU A 22 13.47 -1.56 0.87
C LEU A 22 12.37 -2.58 0.58
N ARG A 23 12.67 -3.64 -0.18
CA ARG A 23 11.71 -4.70 -0.49
C ARG A 23 11.19 -5.41 0.76
N HIS A 24 12.06 -5.63 1.75
CA HIS A 24 11.75 -6.33 3.00
C HIS A 24 11.46 -5.40 4.17
N ARG A 25 11.21 -4.12 3.87
CA ARG A 25 10.92 -3.10 4.88
C ARG A 25 9.72 -3.50 5.73
N LYS A 26 9.83 -3.25 7.04
CA LYS A 26 8.75 -3.42 8.02
C LYS A 26 8.50 -2.10 8.74
N PHE A 27 7.38 -2.01 9.46
CA PHE A 27 7.18 -0.92 10.41
C PHE A 27 8.28 -0.92 11.47
N PRO A 28 8.69 0.26 11.97
CA PRO A 28 9.43 0.34 13.21
C PRO A 28 8.67 -0.38 14.34
N TYR A 29 9.39 -0.97 15.30
CA TYR A 29 8.76 -1.60 16.45
C TYR A 29 8.12 -0.55 17.35
N GLU A 30 6.88 -0.80 17.77
CA GLU A 30 6.18 0.04 18.73
C GLU A 30 6.76 -0.13 20.14
N GLU A 31 6.57 0.87 21.00
CA GLU A 31 7.10 0.86 22.37
C GLU A 31 6.59 -0.35 23.19
N HIS A 32 5.35 -0.78 22.96
CA HIS A 32 4.79 -1.96 23.61
C HIS A 32 5.43 -3.27 23.12
N GLU A 33 5.80 -3.37 21.84
CA GLU A 33 6.52 -4.51 21.29
C GLU A 33 7.95 -4.58 21.83
N ILE A 34 8.63 -3.43 21.90
CA ILE A 34 9.97 -3.32 22.49
C ILE A 34 9.94 -3.79 23.95
N ARG A 35 8.95 -3.33 24.75
CA ARG A 35 8.74 -3.79 26.12
C ARG A 35 8.44 -5.29 26.20
N ALA A 36 7.67 -5.84 25.26
CA ALA A 36 7.38 -7.27 25.20
C ALA A 36 8.64 -8.09 24.92
N PHE A 37 9.50 -7.66 23.97
CA PHE A 37 10.78 -8.32 23.71
C PHE A 37 11.71 -8.23 24.90
N GLU A 38 11.79 -7.08 25.57
CA GLU A 38 12.61 -6.93 26.77
C GLU A 38 12.19 -7.92 27.86
N LYS A 39 10.88 -8.01 28.14
CA LYS A 39 10.32 -8.96 29.09
C LYS A 39 10.64 -10.41 28.71
N GLU A 40 10.39 -10.79 27.46
CA GLU A 40 10.66 -12.13 26.94
C GLU A 40 12.16 -12.49 27.05
N PHE A 41 13.06 -11.56 26.72
CA PHE A 41 14.50 -11.79 26.80
C PHE A 41 14.98 -11.90 28.24
N ARG A 42 14.40 -11.12 29.16
CA ARG A 42 14.67 -11.18 30.60
C ARG A 42 14.26 -12.53 31.17
N GLU A 43 13.03 -12.96 30.96
CA GLU A 43 12.51 -14.26 31.42
C GLU A 43 13.40 -15.42 30.94
N ARG A 44 13.83 -15.39 29.67
CA ARG A 44 14.73 -16.42 29.11
C ARG A 44 16.15 -16.39 29.68
N GLU A 45 16.68 -15.24 30.07
CA GLU A 45 18.02 -15.15 30.66
C GLU A 45 18.00 -15.50 32.15
N GLU A 46 16.94 -15.12 32.88
CA GLU A 46 16.73 -15.51 34.27
C GLU A 46 16.54 -17.02 34.40
N ALA A 47 15.81 -17.67 33.48
CA ALA A 47 15.63 -19.13 33.47
C ALA A 47 16.92 -19.94 33.25
N LYS A 48 18.03 -19.31 32.83
CA LYS A 48 19.33 -19.97 32.63
C LYS A 48 20.23 -19.92 33.86
N VAL A 49 19.80 -19.23 34.90
CA VAL A 49 20.59 -18.99 36.10
C VAL A 49 20.07 -19.89 37.21
N GLU A 50 20.97 -20.66 37.82
CA GLU A 50 20.65 -21.39 39.04
C GLU A 50 20.67 -20.43 40.23
N ILE A 51 19.61 -20.46 41.05
CA ILE A 51 19.50 -19.61 42.23
C ILE A 51 20.40 -20.19 43.32
N ASN A 52 21.49 -19.50 43.64
CA ASN A 52 22.30 -19.79 44.82
C ASN A 52 21.79 -18.97 46.00
N GLU A 53 21.02 -19.59 46.89
CA GLU A 53 20.45 -18.95 48.09
C GLU A 53 21.52 -18.45 49.09
N SER A 54 22.75 -18.97 48.99
CA SER A 54 23.88 -18.56 49.86
C SER A 54 24.69 -17.37 49.32
N ALA A 55 24.35 -16.85 48.13
CA ALA A 55 25.05 -15.74 47.50
C ALA A 55 24.90 -14.43 48.29
N THR A 56 25.98 -13.66 48.35
CA THR A 56 26.00 -12.30 48.92
C THR A 56 25.16 -11.33 48.09
N GLU A 57 24.74 -10.22 48.70
CA GLU A 57 23.98 -9.19 47.98
C GLU A 57 24.77 -8.57 46.83
N GLU A 58 26.10 -8.48 46.95
CA GLU A 58 26.99 -8.03 45.86
C GLU A 58 27.02 -9.02 44.69
N GLU A 59 27.06 -10.33 44.96
CA GLU A 59 27.00 -11.37 43.93
C GLU A 59 25.65 -11.39 43.22
N LYS A 60 24.54 -11.22 43.95
CA LYS A 60 23.19 -11.08 43.38
C LYS A 60 23.09 -9.85 42.49
N ALA A 61 23.60 -8.70 42.94
CA ALA A 61 23.62 -7.47 42.14
C ALA A 61 24.47 -7.59 40.87
N MET A 62 25.65 -8.23 40.95
CA MET A 62 26.50 -8.50 39.79
C MET A 62 25.81 -9.43 38.79
N LEU A 63 25.11 -10.45 39.26
CA LEU A 63 24.35 -11.37 38.43
C LEU A 63 23.18 -10.66 37.74
N ALA A 64 22.41 -9.85 38.47
CA ALA A 64 21.32 -9.04 37.91
C ALA A 64 21.83 -8.09 36.83
N LYS A 65 22.96 -7.41 37.06
CA LYS A 65 23.60 -6.55 36.05
C LYS A 65 24.02 -7.34 34.80
N LYS A 66 24.59 -8.53 34.98
CA LYS A 66 24.99 -9.39 33.86
C LYS A 66 23.79 -9.86 33.03
N ILE A 67 22.64 -10.14 33.67
CA ILE A 67 21.39 -10.43 32.98
C ILE A 67 20.94 -9.21 32.20
N GLU A 68 20.91 -8.03 32.84
CA GLU A 68 20.52 -6.77 32.20
C GLU A 68 21.36 -6.47 30.95
N ASP A 69 22.69 -6.55 31.05
CA ASP A 69 23.60 -6.29 29.93
C ASP A 69 23.31 -7.23 28.74
N LYS A 70 22.99 -8.50 29.00
CA LYS A 70 22.60 -9.46 27.96
C LYS A 70 21.22 -9.17 27.37
N VAL A 71 20.25 -8.77 28.20
CA VAL A 71 18.92 -8.38 27.75
C VAL A 71 19.04 -7.17 26.82
N GLN A 72 19.74 -6.13 27.24
CA GLN A 72 19.98 -4.93 26.43
C GLN A 72 20.75 -5.22 25.15
N PHE A 73 21.75 -6.10 25.18
CA PHE A 73 22.46 -6.54 23.97
C PHE A 73 21.51 -7.21 22.96
N LYS A 74 20.67 -8.13 23.41
CA LYS A 74 19.68 -8.81 22.55
C LYS A 74 18.61 -7.86 22.05
N LEU A 75 18.14 -6.94 22.89
CA LEU A 75 17.15 -5.93 22.53
C LEU A 75 17.70 -5.00 21.44
N LYS A 76 18.93 -4.49 21.63
CA LYS A 76 19.62 -3.69 20.61
C LYS A 76 19.77 -4.45 19.29
N HIS A 77 20.17 -5.72 19.35
CA HIS A 77 20.29 -6.55 18.15
C HIS A 77 18.93 -6.76 17.45
N LYS A 78 17.87 -7.01 18.21
CA LYS A 78 16.50 -7.17 17.71
C LYS A 78 16.01 -5.89 17.01
N ILE A 79 16.18 -4.73 17.64
CA ILE A 79 15.80 -3.43 17.05
C ILE A 79 16.64 -3.17 15.78
N SER A 80 17.95 -3.41 15.85
CA SER A 80 18.86 -3.20 14.70
C SER A 80 18.58 -4.13 13.52
N SER A 81 17.91 -5.26 13.75
CA SER A 81 17.48 -6.17 12.67
C SER A 81 16.31 -5.62 11.82
N ASN A 82 15.70 -4.52 12.26
CA ASN A 82 14.67 -3.79 11.54
C ASN A 82 14.99 -2.28 11.52
N PRO A 83 16.10 -1.88 10.86
CA PRO A 83 16.61 -0.53 10.99
C PRO A 83 15.77 0.47 10.20
N ILE A 84 15.37 1.56 10.85
CA ILE A 84 14.80 2.74 10.21
C ILE A 84 15.78 3.25 9.15
N LEU A 85 15.24 3.72 8.02
CA LEU A 85 16.07 4.24 6.95
C LEU A 85 16.74 5.54 7.40
N ASP A 86 18.07 5.57 7.34
CA ASP A 86 18.88 6.74 7.64
C ASP A 86 19.23 7.46 6.34
N TYR A 87 18.95 8.76 6.28
CA TYR A 87 19.12 9.58 5.10
C TYR A 87 20.45 10.35 5.13
N THR A 88 21.56 9.61 5.22
CA THR A 88 22.90 10.17 4.99
C THR A 88 23.09 10.54 3.52
N ASP A 89 24.04 11.43 3.20
CA ASP A 89 24.36 11.81 1.81
C ASP A 89 24.51 10.58 0.88
N TYR A 90 25.18 9.54 1.37
CA TYR A 90 25.39 8.30 0.62
C TYR A 90 24.09 7.51 0.43
N ASN A 91 23.29 7.34 1.49
CA ASN A 91 22.03 6.62 1.40
C ASN A 91 20.99 7.37 0.56
N CYS A 92 21.00 8.71 0.56
CA CYS A 92 20.21 9.52 -0.37
C CYS A 92 20.62 9.28 -1.82
N ALA A 93 21.92 9.10 -2.10
CA ALA A 93 22.39 8.71 -3.44
C ALA A 93 21.94 7.30 -3.82
N LEU A 94 22.01 6.33 -2.89
CA LEU A 94 21.47 4.98 -3.09
C LEU A 94 19.97 5.01 -3.33
N TYR A 95 19.23 5.82 -2.58
CA TYR A 95 17.79 6.01 -2.74
C TYR A 95 17.47 6.61 -4.12
N LEU A 96 18.16 7.67 -4.54
CA LEU A 96 18.04 8.23 -5.89
C LEU A 96 18.25 7.15 -6.97
N ALA A 97 19.32 6.37 -6.86
CA ALA A 97 19.66 5.32 -7.84
C ALA A 97 18.61 4.21 -7.91
N THR A 98 18.00 3.85 -6.78
CA THR A 98 17.10 2.70 -6.66
C THR A 98 15.62 3.06 -6.79
N ARG A 99 15.22 4.28 -6.42
CA ARG A 99 13.81 4.68 -6.29
C ARG A 99 13.32 5.71 -7.28
N LEU A 100 14.19 6.50 -7.92
CA LEU A 100 13.72 7.56 -8.83
C LEU A 100 12.79 7.02 -9.94
N ALA A 101 13.24 6.00 -10.67
CA ALA A 101 12.48 5.39 -11.76
C ALA A 101 11.22 4.67 -11.26
N VAL A 102 11.32 4.00 -10.11
CA VAL A 102 10.19 3.29 -9.48
C VAL A 102 9.11 4.27 -9.05
N ASN A 103 9.48 5.31 -8.30
CA ASN A 103 8.54 6.30 -7.79
C ASN A 103 7.83 7.02 -8.94
N TYR A 104 8.59 7.40 -9.98
CA TYR A 104 8.02 8.00 -11.20
C TYR A 104 7.02 7.06 -11.89
N ALA A 105 7.36 5.78 -12.10
CA ALA A 105 6.49 4.81 -12.75
C ALA A 105 5.18 4.57 -11.97
N VAL A 106 5.28 4.42 -10.64
CA VAL A 106 4.11 4.21 -9.77
C VAL A 106 3.20 5.44 -9.75
N LEU A 107 3.76 6.62 -9.52
CA LEU A 107 2.99 7.88 -9.53
C LEU A 107 2.31 8.09 -10.88
N THR A 108 3.01 7.80 -11.98
CA THR A 108 2.46 7.92 -13.34
C THR A 108 1.27 6.99 -13.53
N ALA A 109 1.36 5.73 -13.06
CA ALA A 109 0.24 4.80 -13.14
C ALA A 109 -0.98 5.29 -12.34
N VAL A 110 -0.78 5.77 -11.11
CA VAL A 110 -1.86 6.27 -10.26
C VAL A 110 -2.49 7.55 -10.83
N PHE A 111 -1.69 8.52 -11.28
CA PHE A 111 -2.22 9.77 -11.84
C PHE A 111 -2.90 9.58 -13.19
N ASN A 112 -2.41 8.66 -14.03
CA ASN A 112 -3.09 8.29 -15.27
C ASN A 112 -4.45 7.64 -15.00
N GLU A 113 -4.57 6.86 -13.93
CA GLU A 113 -5.86 6.31 -13.52
C GLU A 113 -6.83 7.40 -13.07
N ILE A 114 -6.38 8.33 -12.21
CA ILE A 114 -7.20 9.49 -11.81
C ILE A 114 -7.68 10.28 -13.03
N LYS A 115 -6.76 10.59 -13.96
CA LYS A 115 -7.07 11.35 -15.18
C LYS A 115 -8.01 10.59 -16.13
N LYS A 116 -7.92 9.26 -16.15
CA LYS A 116 -8.81 8.42 -16.97
C LYS A 116 -10.22 8.35 -16.38
N ASP A 117 -10.33 8.29 -15.05
CA ASP A 117 -11.61 8.25 -14.32
C ASP A 117 -12.31 9.63 -14.34
N ASP A 118 -11.56 10.71 -14.10
CA ASP A 118 -12.04 12.08 -14.19
C ASP A 118 -11.12 12.97 -15.05
N PRO A 119 -11.37 13.04 -16.38
CA PRO A 119 -10.62 13.91 -17.28
C PRO A 119 -10.80 15.41 -17.00
N SER A 120 -11.81 15.80 -16.20
CA SER A 120 -12.09 17.19 -15.87
C SER A 120 -11.30 17.69 -14.66
N PHE A 121 -10.72 16.79 -13.88
CA PHE A 121 -9.90 17.14 -12.71
C PHE A 121 -8.69 17.98 -13.14
N ASN A 122 -8.57 19.18 -12.56
CA ASN A 122 -7.62 20.22 -12.97
C ASN A 122 -7.00 20.95 -11.75
N PRO A 123 -6.16 20.27 -10.96
CA PRO A 123 -5.63 20.81 -9.70
C PRO A 123 -4.71 22.02 -9.93
N LYS A 124 -4.78 23.01 -9.03
CA LYS A 124 -3.97 24.24 -9.05
C LYS A 124 -2.88 24.26 -8.00
N THR A 125 -3.09 23.53 -6.90
CA THR A 125 -2.15 23.47 -5.79
C THR A 125 -1.81 22.01 -5.46
N LEU A 126 -0.50 21.72 -5.38
CA LEU A 126 0.02 20.43 -4.96
C LEU A 126 0.61 20.55 -3.56
N PHE A 127 0.27 19.61 -2.68
CA PHE A 127 1.00 19.37 -1.45
C PHE A 127 1.56 17.93 -1.45
N ASP A 128 2.89 17.82 -1.46
CA ASP A 128 3.63 16.56 -1.42
C ASP A 128 4.30 16.38 -0.04
N PHE A 129 3.83 15.40 0.73
CA PHE A 129 4.39 15.05 2.04
C PHE A 129 5.39 13.90 1.91
N GLY A 130 6.57 14.07 2.53
CA GLY A 130 7.70 13.17 2.32
C GLY A 130 8.17 13.25 0.87
N SER A 131 8.28 14.47 0.34
CA SER A 131 8.48 14.72 -1.09
C SER A 131 9.77 14.08 -1.63
N GLY A 132 10.78 13.83 -0.78
CA GLY A 132 12.00 13.13 -1.10
C GLY A 132 12.71 13.73 -2.31
N LEU A 133 12.79 12.94 -3.39
CA LEU A 133 13.42 13.33 -4.65
C LEU A 133 12.60 14.37 -5.44
N GLY A 134 11.37 14.69 -5.00
CA GLY A 134 10.41 15.55 -5.70
C GLY A 134 9.78 14.90 -6.93
N THR A 135 9.72 13.57 -6.98
CA THR A 135 9.16 12.82 -8.13
C THR A 135 7.69 13.16 -8.38
N THR A 136 6.92 13.43 -7.33
CA THR A 136 5.51 13.81 -7.43
C THR A 136 5.33 15.08 -8.27
N MET A 137 6.19 16.09 -8.08
CA MET A 137 6.11 17.33 -8.87
C MET A 137 6.28 17.08 -10.37
N TRP A 138 7.23 16.22 -10.76
CA TRP A 138 7.46 15.88 -12.17
C TRP A 138 6.24 15.19 -12.78
N VAL A 139 5.74 14.15 -12.12
CA VAL A 139 4.60 13.38 -12.62
C VAL A 139 3.32 14.22 -12.63
N ALA A 140 3.11 15.06 -11.61
CA ALA A 140 1.96 15.96 -11.54
C ALA A 140 1.95 16.94 -12.73
N ASN A 141 3.08 17.58 -13.03
CA ASN A 141 3.19 18.52 -14.14
C ASN A 141 3.10 17.86 -15.53
N GLU A 142 3.38 16.56 -15.63
CA GLU A 142 3.15 15.78 -16.85
C GLU A 142 1.68 15.36 -17.00
N ALA A 143 1.06 14.89 -15.91
CA ALA A 143 -0.34 14.48 -15.89
C ALA A 143 -1.28 15.68 -16.14
N TRP A 144 -0.99 16.83 -15.53
CA TRP A 144 -1.76 18.08 -15.64
C TRP A 144 -0.86 19.26 -16.05
N PRO A 145 -0.49 19.36 -17.34
CA PRO A 145 0.44 20.39 -17.82
C PRO A 145 -0.06 21.81 -17.59
N LYS A 146 0.80 22.66 -17.00
CA LYS A 146 0.54 24.09 -16.74
C LYS A 146 -0.65 24.36 -15.80
N CYS A 147 -1.07 23.37 -15.02
CA CYS A 147 -2.19 23.52 -14.10
C CYS A 147 -1.77 24.10 -12.75
N PHE A 148 -0.59 23.72 -12.25
CA PHE A 148 -0.13 24.08 -10.93
C PHE A 148 0.47 25.49 -10.86
N SER A 149 -0.01 26.29 -9.91
CA SER A 149 0.62 27.55 -9.51
C SER A 149 1.51 27.41 -8.29
N GLU A 150 1.33 26.34 -7.51
CA GLU A 150 2.05 26.10 -6.26
C GLU A 150 2.34 24.60 -6.06
N HIS A 151 3.55 24.32 -5.59
CA HIS A 151 4.06 23.02 -5.16
C HIS A 151 4.62 23.15 -3.75
N PHE A 152 3.82 22.78 -2.76
CA PHE A 152 4.22 22.79 -1.35
C PHE A 152 4.77 21.41 -0.98
N ASN A 153 6.06 21.34 -0.66
CA ASN A 153 6.77 20.09 -0.41
C ASN A 153 7.22 20.04 1.05
N VAL A 154 6.89 18.96 1.74
CA VAL A 154 7.39 18.69 3.09
C VAL A 154 8.41 17.55 3.02
N GLU A 155 9.64 17.82 3.42
CA GLU A 155 10.74 16.86 3.45
C GLU A 155 11.68 17.22 4.60
N ALA A 156 11.93 16.25 5.50
CA ALA A 156 12.76 16.48 6.67
C ALA A 156 14.26 16.41 6.36
N CYS A 157 14.65 15.67 5.31
CA CYS A 157 16.04 15.47 4.93
C CYS A 157 16.54 16.56 3.96
N GLN A 158 17.45 17.42 4.43
CA GLN A 158 18.04 18.48 3.60
C GLN A 158 18.74 17.93 2.34
N GLN A 159 19.41 16.79 2.45
CA GLN A 159 20.07 16.12 1.32
C GLN A 159 19.09 15.70 0.23
N MET A 160 17.91 15.20 0.61
CA MET A 160 16.85 14.85 -0.35
C MET A 160 16.35 16.10 -1.08
N ILE A 161 16.13 17.19 -0.34
CA ILE A 161 15.75 18.49 -0.92
C ILE A 161 16.81 18.97 -1.92
N ASP A 162 18.09 18.87 -1.58
CA ASP A 162 19.18 19.32 -2.45
C ASP A 162 19.25 18.47 -3.74
N ILE A 163 19.04 17.15 -3.64
CA ILE A 163 18.91 16.27 -4.81
C ILE A 163 17.69 16.67 -5.64
N SER A 164 16.53 16.91 -5.01
CA SER A 164 15.30 17.32 -5.68
C SER A 164 15.48 18.63 -6.45
N ARG A 165 16.10 19.65 -5.84
CA ARG A 165 16.44 20.91 -6.53
C ARG A 165 17.40 20.67 -7.68
N SER A 166 18.43 19.85 -7.48
CA SER A 166 19.39 19.52 -8.54
C SER A 166 18.68 18.89 -9.74
N LEU A 167 17.74 17.97 -9.51
CA LEU A 167 16.92 17.38 -10.58
C LEU A 167 16.07 18.45 -11.29
N LEU A 168 15.39 19.33 -10.53
CA LEU A 168 14.61 20.46 -11.07
C LEU A 168 15.44 21.48 -11.87
N GLN A 169 16.75 21.51 -11.65
CA GLN A 169 17.69 22.34 -12.39
C GLN A 169 18.48 21.55 -13.44
N LEU A 170 18.03 20.33 -13.79
CA LEU A 170 18.66 19.45 -14.78
C LEU A 170 20.15 19.19 -14.49
N GLY A 171 20.50 19.12 -13.22
CA GLY A 171 21.84 18.83 -12.71
C GLY A 171 22.83 20.00 -12.77
N LYS A 172 22.38 21.24 -13.03
CA LYS A 172 23.22 22.44 -13.02
C LYS A 172 22.55 23.56 -12.23
N GLU A 173 23.15 23.99 -11.13
CA GLU A 173 22.60 25.03 -10.24
C GLU A 173 22.33 26.37 -10.93
N SER A 174 23.03 26.66 -12.04
CA SER A 174 22.79 27.87 -12.84
C SER A 174 21.47 27.84 -13.61
N ASN A 175 20.85 26.67 -13.78
CA ASN A 175 19.60 26.55 -14.51
C ASN A 175 18.42 27.02 -13.63
N PRO A 176 17.40 27.64 -14.23
CA PRO A 176 16.15 27.89 -13.52
C PRO A 176 15.48 26.57 -13.14
N LEU A 177 14.67 26.62 -12.09
CA LEU A 177 13.77 25.50 -11.72
C LEU A 177 12.80 25.24 -12.88
N GLN A 178 12.51 23.96 -13.15
CA GLN A 178 11.59 23.57 -14.23
C GLN A 178 10.14 24.03 -13.98
N PHE A 179 9.73 24.19 -12.72
CA PHE A 179 8.36 24.56 -12.35
C PHE A 179 8.36 25.82 -11.47
N PRO A 180 7.34 26.69 -11.60
CA PRO A 180 7.17 27.82 -10.70
C PRO A 180 6.56 27.40 -9.35
N GLY A 181 6.62 28.29 -8.37
CA GLY A 181 5.89 28.15 -7.11
C GLY A 181 6.32 26.96 -6.25
N ILE A 182 7.62 26.61 -6.26
CA ILE A 182 8.15 25.49 -5.48
C ILE A 182 8.56 25.96 -4.08
N PHE A 183 7.98 25.35 -3.05
CA PHE A 183 8.30 25.64 -1.66
C PHE A 183 8.68 24.35 -0.94
N TYR A 184 9.76 24.39 -0.16
CA TYR A 184 10.17 23.31 0.73
C TYR A 184 9.99 23.70 2.19
N ARG A 185 9.56 22.76 3.02
CA ARG A 185 9.47 22.85 4.47
C ARG A 185 9.94 21.56 5.12
N GLU A 186 10.61 21.68 6.25
CA GLU A 186 11.05 20.53 7.04
C GLU A 186 9.91 19.90 7.84
N PHE A 187 8.94 20.72 8.26
CA PHE A 187 7.84 20.30 9.14
C PHE A 187 6.48 20.52 8.50
N LEU A 188 5.53 19.66 8.89
CA LEU A 188 4.12 19.82 8.54
C LEU A 188 3.57 21.15 9.11
N PRO A 189 2.78 21.90 8.31
CA PRO A 189 2.16 23.11 8.81
C PRO A 189 1.05 22.77 9.83
N VAL A 190 1.12 23.36 11.02
CA VAL A 190 0.15 23.14 12.10
C VAL A 190 -1.26 23.62 11.71
N SER A 191 -1.37 24.73 10.98
CA SER A 191 -2.67 25.29 10.56
C SER A 191 -3.30 24.51 9.42
N SER A 192 -4.56 24.11 9.54
CA SER A 192 -5.37 23.50 8.47
C SER A 192 -6.17 24.52 7.65
N TYR A 193 -5.93 25.82 7.85
CA TYR A 193 -6.64 26.88 7.11
C TYR A 193 -6.34 26.83 5.59
N ILE A 194 -5.08 26.60 5.24
CA ILE A 194 -4.66 26.44 3.84
C ILE A 194 -4.88 24.99 3.42
N LYS A 195 -5.58 24.82 2.29
CA LYS A 195 -5.90 23.53 1.69
C LYS A 195 -5.38 23.47 0.26
N TYR A 196 -5.17 22.26 -0.23
CA TYR A 196 -4.56 21.97 -1.52
C TYR A 196 -5.46 21.06 -2.35
N ASP A 197 -5.54 21.31 -3.65
CA ASP A 197 -6.41 20.55 -4.55
C ASP A 197 -5.97 19.08 -4.65
N LEU A 198 -4.66 18.85 -4.70
CA LEU A 198 -4.06 17.52 -4.71
C LEU A 198 -3.05 17.40 -3.56
N VAL A 199 -3.34 16.50 -2.62
CA VAL A 199 -2.40 16.11 -1.55
C VAL A 199 -1.88 14.72 -1.82
N VAL A 200 -0.57 14.52 -1.71
CA VAL A 200 0.11 13.26 -2.01
C VAL A 200 1.06 12.91 -0.88
N SER A 201 1.09 11.63 -0.51
CA SER A 201 2.16 11.02 0.27
C SER A 201 2.55 9.71 -0.39
N ALA A 202 3.75 9.67 -0.96
CA ALA A 202 4.25 8.51 -1.67
C ALA A 202 5.50 7.94 -0.96
N PHE A 203 5.41 6.68 -0.53
CA PHE A 203 6.50 5.91 0.08
C PHE A 203 7.09 6.51 1.35
N SER A 204 6.25 7.21 2.13
CA SER A 204 6.66 8.01 3.28
C SER A 204 5.97 7.62 4.60
N LEU A 205 4.86 6.89 4.55
CA LEU A 205 4.15 6.43 5.76
C LEU A 205 4.99 5.41 6.54
N LEU A 206 5.79 4.60 5.85
CA LEU A 206 6.71 3.66 6.50
C LEU A 206 7.95 4.33 7.14
N ASP A 207 8.21 5.62 6.87
CA ASP A 207 9.26 6.40 7.53
C ASP A 207 8.84 6.89 8.92
N LEU A 208 7.53 6.90 9.21
CA LEU A 208 7.00 7.43 10.45
C LEU A 208 7.21 6.45 11.62
N PRO A 209 7.68 6.93 12.78
CA PRO A 209 8.23 6.08 13.83
C PRO A 209 7.19 5.23 14.56
N THR A 210 5.94 5.69 14.63
CA THR A 210 4.86 5.01 15.37
C THR A 210 3.54 5.09 14.63
N GLN A 211 2.63 4.18 14.94
CA GLN A 211 1.25 4.19 14.47
C GLN A 211 0.54 5.50 14.79
N SER A 212 0.65 5.98 16.02
CA SER A 212 0.04 7.25 16.43
C SER A 212 0.54 8.42 15.59
N SER A 213 1.85 8.46 15.29
CA SER A 213 2.42 9.50 14.42
C SER A 213 1.93 9.38 12.97
N ARG A 214 1.80 8.15 12.43
CA ARG A 214 1.19 7.92 11.11
C ARG A 214 -0.23 8.40 11.03
N ILE A 215 -1.08 8.02 11.98
CA ILE A 215 -2.48 8.43 12.01
C ILE A 215 -2.60 9.95 12.10
N HIS A 216 -1.80 10.58 12.97
CA HIS A 216 -1.77 12.03 13.08
C HIS A 216 -1.38 12.73 11.77
N VAL A 217 -0.36 12.21 11.07
CA VAL A 217 0.03 12.71 9.75
C VAL A 217 -1.08 12.51 8.73
N ILE A 218 -1.65 11.31 8.63
CA ILE A 218 -2.76 10.99 7.72
C ILE A 218 -3.94 11.92 7.93
N GLU A 219 -4.32 12.17 9.19
CA GLU A 219 -5.36 13.13 9.56
C GLU A 219 -5.00 14.55 9.10
N ASN A 220 -3.78 15.01 9.36
CA ASN A 220 -3.32 16.33 8.96
C ASN A 220 -3.35 16.51 7.43
N LEU A 221 -2.92 15.50 6.67
CA LEU A 221 -2.97 15.49 5.21
C LEU A 221 -4.42 15.56 4.71
N TRP A 222 -5.33 14.82 5.33
CA TRP A 222 -6.75 14.88 5.01
C TRP A 222 -7.36 16.26 5.28
N GLU A 223 -7.06 16.89 6.42
CA GLU A 223 -7.56 18.22 6.73
C GLU A 223 -7.07 19.29 5.74
N LYS A 224 -5.84 19.12 5.23
CA LYS A 224 -5.23 19.97 4.19
C LYS A 224 -5.70 19.64 2.77
N THR A 225 -6.45 18.57 2.59
CA THR A 225 -7.00 18.22 1.28
C THR A 225 -8.22 19.08 1.00
N GLN A 226 -8.23 19.76 -0.15
CA GLN A 226 -9.39 20.45 -0.69
C GLN A 226 -10.22 19.50 -1.57
N ASP A 227 -9.58 18.74 -2.47
CA ASP A 227 -10.25 17.82 -3.38
C ASP A 227 -9.76 16.37 -3.22
N MET A 228 -8.55 16.02 -3.67
CA MET A 228 -8.05 14.63 -3.66
C MET A 228 -6.83 14.40 -2.76
N LEU A 229 -6.85 13.28 -2.03
CA LEU A 229 -5.73 12.73 -1.27
C LEU A 229 -5.26 11.41 -1.89
N VAL A 230 -3.97 11.33 -2.21
CA VAL A 230 -3.32 10.13 -2.76
C VAL A 230 -2.28 9.62 -1.78
N LEU A 231 -2.44 8.37 -1.33
CA LEU A 231 -1.47 7.70 -0.47
C LEU A 231 -0.93 6.47 -1.21
N ILE A 232 0.40 6.33 -1.26
CA ILE A 232 1.08 5.23 -1.98
C ILE A 232 2.16 4.66 -1.07
N GLU A 233 2.27 3.33 -1.03
CA GLU A 233 3.34 2.62 -0.34
C GLU A 233 3.82 1.40 -1.13
N ASP A 234 4.94 0.83 -0.68
CA ASP A 234 5.48 -0.41 -1.24
C ASP A 234 4.46 -1.56 -1.15
N GLY A 235 4.35 -2.37 -2.20
CA GLY A 235 3.37 -3.46 -2.30
C GLY A 235 3.78 -4.71 -1.51
N ASN A 236 4.46 -4.52 -0.38
CA ASN A 236 4.86 -5.54 0.57
C ASN A 236 3.87 -5.57 1.75
N PRO A 237 3.99 -6.53 2.69
CA PRO A 237 3.05 -6.62 3.81
C PRO A 237 2.94 -5.35 4.64
N ALA A 238 4.05 -4.63 4.88
CA ALA A 238 4.04 -3.41 5.67
C ALA A 238 3.36 -2.25 4.95
N GLY A 239 3.67 -2.04 3.67
CA GLY A 239 3.05 -0.97 2.89
C GLY A 239 1.57 -1.22 2.61
N PHE A 240 1.16 -2.47 2.36
CA PHE A 240 -0.27 -2.81 2.31
C PHE A 240 -0.97 -2.52 3.64
N ALA A 241 -0.37 -2.89 4.77
CA ALA A 241 -0.92 -2.59 6.09
C ALA A 241 -1.03 -1.07 6.36
N ALA A 242 -0.04 -0.28 5.94
CA ALA A 242 -0.09 1.18 6.07
C ALA A 242 -1.23 1.80 5.27
N ILE A 243 -1.43 1.35 4.02
CA ILE A 243 -2.53 1.82 3.17
C ILE A 243 -3.89 1.37 3.70
N LEU A 244 -3.99 0.14 4.21
CA LEU A 244 -5.22 -0.37 4.82
C LEU A 244 -5.58 0.39 6.10
N GLU A 245 -4.60 0.72 6.94
CA GLU A 245 -4.76 1.56 8.12
C GLU A 245 -5.28 2.95 7.74
N ALA A 246 -4.62 3.62 6.79
CA ALA A 246 -5.03 4.95 6.33
C ALA A 246 -6.44 4.92 5.72
N ARG A 247 -6.73 3.90 4.91
CA ARG A 247 -8.06 3.66 4.33
C ARG A 247 -9.13 3.58 5.41
N ASN A 248 -8.95 2.69 6.38
CA ASN A 248 -9.97 2.44 7.39
C ASN A 248 -10.18 3.67 8.27
N PHE A 249 -9.08 4.30 8.73
CA PHE A 249 -9.15 5.53 9.52
C PHE A 249 -9.91 6.66 8.81
N LEU A 250 -9.59 6.93 7.54
CA LEU A 250 -10.22 8.03 6.80
C LEU A 250 -11.68 7.74 6.43
N LEU A 251 -11.99 6.49 6.08
CA LEU A 251 -13.38 6.09 5.80
C LEU A 251 -14.25 6.22 7.06
N GLU A 252 -13.78 5.72 8.20
CA GLU A 252 -14.47 5.85 9.48
C GLU A 252 -14.66 7.33 9.85
N LYS A 253 -13.58 8.13 9.77
CA LYS A 253 -13.62 9.57 10.05
C LYS A 253 -14.61 10.32 9.15
N THR A 254 -14.86 9.83 7.94
CA THR A 254 -15.73 10.49 6.96
C THR A 254 -17.14 9.91 6.90
N GLY A 255 -17.49 8.95 7.75
CA GLY A 255 -18.87 8.45 7.95
C GLY A 255 -19.16 7.06 7.39
N TYR A 256 -18.16 6.28 7.00
CA TYR A 256 -18.33 4.89 6.56
C TYR A 256 -18.08 3.89 7.69
N ASP A 257 -18.86 2.81 7.73
CA ASP A 257 -18.55 1.67 8.61
C ASP A 257 -17.55 0.72 7.93
N VAL A 258 -16.36 0.62 8.54
CA VAL A 258 -15.27 -0.27 8.12
C VAL A 258 -14.97 -1.38 9.13
N THR A 259 -15.82 -1.53 10.15
CA THR A 259 -15.63 -2.47 11.27
C THR A 259 -16.59 -3.66 11.21
N SER A 260 -17.80 -3.46 10.69
CA SER A 260 -18.82 -4.51 10.64
C SER A 260 -18.60 -5.45 9.47
N THR A 261 -18.01 -6.60 9.73
CA THR A 261 -18.04 -7.75 8.80
C THR A 261 -19.47 -8.26 8.66
N PHE A 262 -20.03 -8.12 7.45
CA PHE A 262 -21.26 -8.78 7.00
C PHE A 262 -22.52 -8.44 7.81
N HIS A 263 -23.33 -7.51 7.29
CA HIS A 263 -24.80 -7.57 7.17
C HIS A 263 -25.30 -6.15 6.83
N ILE A 264 -25.16 -5.77 5.56
CA ILE A 264 -26.01 -4.73 5.00
C ILE A 264 -26.90 -5.47 4.04
N HIS A 265 -28.13 -5.75 4.47
CA HIS A 265 -29.17 -6.24 3.61
C HIS A 265 -29.57 -5.11 2.64
N PRO A 266 -30.08 -5.41 1.43
CA PRO A 266 -30.58 -4.39 0.51
C PRO A 266 -31.64 -3.47 1.16
N GLU A 267 -32.36 -3.96 2.17
CA GLU A 267 -33.29 -3.17 2.98
C GLU A 267 -32.64 -2.13 3.94
N ASP A 268 -31.35 -2.26 4.28
CA ASP A 268 -30.63 -1.32 5.15
C ASP A 268 -30.21 -0.02 4.43
N ILE A 269 -30.42 0.05 3.11
CA ILE A 269 -30.25 1.27 2.28
C ILE A 269 -31.22 2.38 2.73
N HIS A 270 -32.26 2.05 3.51
CA HIS A 270 -33.27 3.01 3.96
C HIS A 270 -32.95 3.74 5.26
N VAL A 271 -31.84 3.43 5.95
CA VAL A 271 -31.41 4.18 7.16
C VAL A 271 -30.87 5.58 6.80
N GLU A 272 -30.59 5.86 5.53
CA GLU A 272 -30.05 7.14 5.05
C GLU A 272 -31.02 8.34 5.13
N LYS A 273 -32.29 8.16 5.52
CA LYS A 273 -33.30 9.23 5.43
C LYS A 273 -33.45 10.11 6.67
N ASP A 274 -32.91 9.73 7.82
CA ASP A 274 -33.28 10.37 9.10
C ASP A 274 -32.17 11.18 9.80
N ASN A 275 -30.98 11.36 9.22
CA ASN A 275 -29.99 12.28 9.81
C ASN A 275 -29.03 12.93 8.78
N PRO A 276 -29.28 14.20 8.37
CA PRO A 276 -28.46 14.90 7.38
C PRO A 276 -27.01 15.19 7.84
N HIS A 277 -26.67 14.93 9.10
CA HIS A 277 -25.32 15.04 9.64
C HIS A 277 -24.50 13.74 9.59
N LEU A 278 -25.06 12.63 9.07
CA LEU A 278 -24.41 11.30 9.01
C LEU A 278 -23.98 10.86 7.60
N HIS A 279 -24.12 11.71 6.57
CA HIS A 279 -23.75 11.30 5.22
C HIS A 279 -22.24 11.23 5.04
N PRO A 280 -21.73 10.20 4.33
CA PRO A 280 -20.31 10.12 4.04
C PRO A 280 -19.82 11.37 3.30
N THR A 281 -18.74 11.97 3.79
CA THR A 281 -18.18 13.25 3.28
C THR A 281 -16.99 13.05 2.33
N SER A 282 -16.72 11.81 1.96
CA SER A 282 -15.66 11.44 1.04
C SER A 282 -16.06 10.24 0.21
N HIS A 283 -15.26 9.89 -0.80
CA HIS A 283 -15.37 8.61 -1.46
C HIS A 283 -14.02 8.11 -1.98
N ILE A 284 -13.86 6.79 -2.07
CA ILE A 284 -12.74 6.17 -2.77
C ILE A 284 -12.93 6.37 -4.28
N VAL A 285 -11.90 6.91 -4.92
CA VAL A 285 -11.77 6.99 -6.38
C VAL A 285 -11.10 5.72 -6.90
N ALA A 286 -10.02 5.28 -6.25
CA ALA A 286 -9.27 4.08 -6.58
C ALA A 286 -8.48 3.57 -5.36
N PRO A 287 -8.03 2.30 -5.31
CA PRO A 287 -8.35 1.22 -6.24
C PRO A 287 -9.69 0.53 -5.93
N CYS A 288 -10.14 0.56 -4.67
CA CYS A 288 -11.30 -0.21 -4.24
C CYS A 288 -12.58 0.32 -4.90
N PRO A 289 -13.40 -0.53 -5.54
CA PRO A 289 -14.69 -0.13 -6.11
C PRO A 289 -15.81 0.01 -5.06
N HIS A 290 -15.45 -0.03 -3.77
CA HIS A 290 -16.36 -0.05 -2.62
C HIS A 290 -15.73 0.62 -1.39
N HIS A 291 -16.59 0.97 -0.43
CA HIS A 291 -16.21 1.59 0.84
C HIS A 291 -16.35 0.66 2.06
N TYR A 292 -16.90 -0.54 1.86
CA TYR A 292 -16.98 -1.60 2.87
C TYR A 292 -15.61 -2.03 3.42
N PRO A 293 -15.55 -2.78 4.54
CA PRO A 293 -14.31 -3.41 5.00
C PRO A 293 -13.56 -4.11 3.86
N CYS A 294 -12.24 -3.94 3.80
CA CYS A 294 -11.46 -4.56 2.73
C CYS A 294 -11.50 -6.09 2.88
N PRO A 295 -11.94 -6.86 1.88
CA PRO A 295 -12.02 -8.33 2.01
C PRO A 295 -10.64 -8.99 2.20
N ARG A 296 -9.55 -8.29 1.83
CA ARG A 296 -8.17 -8.74 2.09
C ARG A 296 -7.77 -8.66 3.56
N GLN A 297 -8.44 -7.84 4.37
CA GLN A 297 -8.20 -7.74 5.81
C GLN A 297 -8.49 -9.06 6.55
N PHE A 298 -9.46 -9.83 6.06
CA PHE A 298 -9.95 -11.06 6.68
C PHE A 298 -9.44 -12.33 5.98
N THR A 299 -8.50 -12.20 5.05
CA THR A 299 -7.94 -13.37 4.35
C THR A 299 -6.83 -13.97 5.20
N GLU A 300 -6.93 -15.26 5.52
CA GLU A 300 -5.81 -16.00 6.11
C GLU A 300 -4.65 -16.11 5.10
N GLY A 301 -3.48 -15.56 5.44
CA GLY A 301 -2.25 -15.67 4.65
C GLY A 301 -1.78 -14.37 3.97
N PRO A 302 -0.69 -14.43 3.17
CA PRO A 302 0.05 -13.25 2.70
C PRO A 302 -0.57 -12.58 1.47
N ILE A 303 -1.88 -12.70 1.24
CA ILE A 303 -2.48 -12.19 0.01
C ILE A 303 -2.76 -10.69 0.15
N LEU A 304 -1.87 -9.89 -0.41
CA LEU A 304 -1.93 -8.43 -0.38
C LEU A 304 -2.87 -7.87 -1.46
N CYS A 305 -3.44 -6.69 -1.20
CA CYS A 305 -3.97 -5.83 -2.27
C CYS A 305 -2.85 -4.90 -2.75
N ASN A 306 -2.13 -5.31 -3.79
CA ASN A 306 -1.08 -4.53 -4.43
C ASN A 306 -1.26 -4.55 -5.95
N PHE A 307 -0.54 -3.70 -6.65
CA PHE A 307 -0.55 -3.56 -8.11
C PHE A 307 0.88 -3.52 -8.60
N VAL A 308 1.09 -3.67 -9.91
CA VAL A 308 2.42 -3.81 -10.47
C VAL A 308 2.64 -2.84 -11.61
N VAL A 309 3.80 -2.17 -11.60
CA VAL A 309 4.27 -1.35 -12.73
C VAL A 309 5.59 -1.89 -13.27
N PRO A 310 5.78 -1.90 -14.60
CA PRO A 310 7.08 -2.10 -15.20
C PRO A 310 7.93 -0.82 -15.07
N TYR A 311 9.23 -0.96 -14.86
CA TYR A 311 10.17 0.16 -14.86
C TYR A 311 11.55 -0.29 -15.32
N ILE A 312 12.38 0.66 -15.73
CA ILE A 312 13.78 0.45 -16.08
C ILE A 312 14.61 1.24 -15.06
N ASN A 313 15.64 0.62 -14.49
CA ASN A 313 16.53 1.31 -13.56
C ASN A 313 17.32 2.42 -14.24
N LEU A 314 17.75 3.40 -13.46
CA LEU A 314 18.72 4.38 -13.92
C LEU A 314 20.02 3.68 -14.30
N ASP A 315 20.54 4.02 -15.48
CA ASP A 315 21.88 3.63 -15.88
C ASP A 315 22.89 4.66 -15.36
N PHE A 316 23.74 4.21 -14.44
CA PHE A 316 24.89 4.96 -13.93
C PHE A 316 26.20 4.22 -14.23
N GLY A 317 26.30 3.71 -15.47
CA GLY A 317 27.47 3.07 -16.06
C GLY A 317 27.38 1.54 -16.16
N GLN A 318 26.19 0.96 -15.94
CA GLN A 318 25.95 -0.48 -15.98
C GLN A 318 26.20 -0.98 -17.41
N GLN A 319 27.07 -1.98 -17.57
CA GLN A 319 27.34 -2.59 -18.89
C GLN A 319 26.32 -3.69 -19.24
N SER A 320 25.35 -3.95 -18.36
CA SER A 320 24.28 -4.92 -18.57
C SER A 320 23.18 -4.34 -19.46
N PRO A 321 22.49 -5.18 -20.26
CA PRO A 321 21.35 -4.74 -21.07
C PRO A 321 20.26 -4.11 -20.18
N LEU A 322 19.52 -3.14 -20.74
CA LEU A 322 18.37 -2.55 -20.08
C LEU A 322 17.34 -3.65 -19.78
N GLU A 323 17.17 -3.94 -18.49
CA GLU A 323 16.21 -4.93 -18.01
C GLU A 323 14.94 -4.22 -17.53
N VAL A 324 13.79 -4.64 -18.06
CA VAL A 324 12.49 -4.22 -17.55
C VAL A 324 12.19 -5.00 -16.27
N LYS A 325 12.16 -4.30 -15.14
CA LYS A 325 11.81 -4.86 -13.84
C LYS A 325 10.36 -4.53 -13.48
N LYS A 326 9.83 -5.24 -12.48
CA LYS A 326 8.50 -5.01 -11.92
C LYS A 326 8.62 -4.49 -10.50
N HIS A 327 7.83 -3.48 -10.16
CA HIS A 327 7.67 -3.02 -8.80
C HIS A 327 6.21 -3.17 -8.36
N TYR A 328 6.01 -3.70 -7.16
CA TYR A 328 4.69 -3.85 -6.57
C TYR A 328 4.43 -2.71 -5.61
N TYR A 329 3.24 -2.11 -5.64
CA TYR A 329 2.83 -0.98 -4.81
C TYR A 329 1.38 -1.15 -4.31
N SER A 330 1.06 -0.56 -3.18
CA SER A 330 -0.30 -0.42 -2.66
C SER A 330 -0.64 1.07 -2.63
N TYR A 331 -1.89 1.43 -2.92
CA TYR A 331 -2.29 2.83 -2.93
C TYR A 331 -3.77 2.99 -2.58
N ILE A 332 -4.15 4.21 -2.24
CA ILE A 332 -5.53 4.65 -2.16
C ILE A 332 -5.64 6.10 -2.62
N VAL A 333 -6.71 6.40 -3.34
CA VAL A 333 -7.12 7.74 -3.75
C VAL A 333 -8.49 8.01 -3.13
N LEU A 334 -8.55 9.03 -2.27
CA LEU A 334 -9.78 9.51 -1.64
C LEU A 334 -10.08 10.91 -2.15
N ARG A 335 -11.37 11.20 -2.37
CA ARG A 335 -11.83 12.52 -2.78
C ARG A 335 -12.85 13.06 -1.79
N LYS A 336 -12.76 14.34 -1.46
CA LYS A 336 -13.75 15.04 -0.61
C LYS A 336 -15.06 15.25 -1.36
N GLY A 337 -16.14 15.25 -0.58
CA GLY A 337 -17.50 15.38 -1.08
C GLY A 337 -18.08 14.06 -1.58
N ASN A 338 -19.37 14.13 -1.89
CA ASN A 338 -20.13 12.96 -2.33
C ASN A 338 -19.78 12.65 -3.79
N LYS A 339 -19.66 11.36 -4.10
CA LYS A 339 -19.51 10.93 -5.50
C LYS A 339 -20.72 11.44 -6.28
N GLN A 340 -20.50 12.28 -7.29
CA GLN A 340 -21.57 12.60 -8.23
C GLN A 340 -22.00 11.28 -8.89
N ALA A 341 -23.31 11.06 -9.01
CA ALA A 341 -23.83 9.88 -9.68
C ALA A 341 -23.29 9.85 -11.12
N SER A 342 -22.26 9.03 -11.36
CA SER A 342 -21.70 8.82 -12.68
C SER A 342 -22.56 7.81 -13.42
N ASP A 343 -22.80 8.04 -14.70
CA ASP A 343 -23.45 7.05 -15.58
C ASP A 343 -22.62 5.76 -15.75
N VAL A 344 -21.35 5.77 -15.30
CA VAL A 344 -20.44 4.63 -15.34
C VAL A 344 -20.65 3.74 -14.11
N PRO A 345 -21.00 2.45 -14.29
CA PRO A 345 -21.10 1.50 -13.18
C PRO A 345 -19.74 1.34 -12.48
N SER A 346 -19.74 1.18 -11.16
CA SER A 346 -18.52 0.81 -10.43
C SER A 346 -18.07 -0.59 -10.89
N TRP A 347 -17.07 -0.65 -11.76
CA TRP A 347 -16.59 -1.92 -12.30
C TRP A 347 -15.72 -2.64 -11.27
N PRO A 348 -15.84 -3.98 -11.14
CA PRO A 348 -14.95 -4.76 -10.30
C PRO A 348 -13.50 -4.68 -10.80
N ARG A 349 -12.56 -4.68 -9.87
CA ARG A 349 -11.12 -4.65 -10.14
C ARG A 349 -10.48 -6.02 -10.03
N ILE A 350 -9.62 -6.37 -10.99
CA ILE A 350 -8.75 -7.54 -10.92
C ILE A 350 -7.67 -7.30 -9.85
N VAL A 351 -7.66 -8.12 -8.81
CA VAL A 351 -6.76 -7.98 -7.63
C VAL A 351 -5.75 -9.12 -7.50
N GLN A 352 -5.59 -9.94 -8.54
CA GLN A 352 -4.52 -10.94 -8.70
C GLN A 352 -4.26 -11.21 -10.18
N GLU A 353 -3.10 -11.77 -10.51
CA GLU A 353 -2.79 -12.24 -11.87
C GLU A 353 -3.85 -13.20 -12.42
N CYS A 354 -4.35 -12.89 -13.62
CA CYS A 354 -5.32 -13.71 -14.33
C CYS A 354 -4.72 -15.05 -14.75
N LYS A 355 -5.33 -16.16 -14.32
CA LYS A 355 -4.86 -17.52 -14.65
C LYS A 355 -5.45 -17.96 -15.99
N LYS A 356 -4.68 -17.84 -17.07
CA LYS A 356 -5.07 -18.23 -18.43
C LYS A 356 -4.80 -19.74 -18.64
N ARG A 357 -5.82 -20.51 -19.03
CA ARG A 357 -5.74 -21.97 -19.27
C ARG A 357 -6.60 -22.36 -20.46
N GLY A 358 -5.99 -22.68 -21.61
CA GLY A 358 -6.74 -23.07 -22.81
C GLY A 358 -7.82 -22.03 -23.17
N GLU A 359 -9.07 -22.46 -23.29
CA GLU A 359 -10.23 -21.58 -23.57
C GLU A 359 -10.84 -20.91 -22.33
N HIS A 360 -10.14 -20.91 -21.19
CA HIS A 360 -10.59 -20.36 -19.92
C HIS A 360 -9.61 -19.32 -19.37
N VAL A 361 -10.14 -18.32 -18.66
CA VAL A 361 -9.34 -17.40 -17.85
C VAL A 361 -10.04 -17.17 -16.51
N VAL A 362 -9.30 -17.36 -15.41
CA VAL A 362 -9.81 -17.13 -14.06
C VAL A 362 -9.37 -15.76 -13.60
N CYS A 363 -10.33 -14.92 -13.24
CA CYS A 363 -10.08 -13.59 -12.66
C CYS A 363 -10.58 -13.55 -11.22
N ARG A 364 -9.80 -12.91 -10.35
CA ARG A 364 -10.15 -12.65 -8.94
C ARG A 364 -10.45 -11.16 -8.82
N LEU A 365 -11.68 -10.85 -8.45
CA LEU A 365 -12.29 -9.54 -8.64
C LEU A 365 -12.75 -8.99 -7.31
N CYS A 366 -12.20 -7.85 -6.89
CA CYS A 366 -12.76 -7.04 -5.82
C CYS A 366 -13.92 -6.24 -6.42
N ALA A 367 -15.12 -6.39 -5.86
CA ALA A 367 -16.34 -5.87 -6.47
C ALA A 367 -17.03 -4.81 -5.59
N PRO A 368 -17.97 -4.02 -6.17
CA PRO A 368 -18.68 -2.96 -5.44
C PRO A 368 -19.45 -3.44 -4.21
N ASP A 369 -19.78 -4.73 -4.13
CA ASP A 369 -20.47 -5.35 -2.99
C ASP A 369 -19.53 -5.65 -1.80
N GLY A 370 -18.27 -5.24 -1.87
CA GLY A 370 -17.27 -5.43 -0.80
C GLY A 370 -16.66 -6.83 -0.75
N LYS A 371 -16.94 -7.69 -1.75
CA LYS A 371 -16.47 -9.08 -1.77
C LYS A 371 -15.42 -9.33 -2.85
N ILE A 372 -14.63 -10.40 -2.65
CA ILE A 372 -13.77 -10.94 -3.71
C ILE A 372 -14.48 -12.10 -4.39
N HIS A 373 -14.82 -11.90 -5.66
CA HIS A 373 -15.40 -12.92 -6.52
C HIS A 373 -14.32 -13.61 -7.35
N SER A 374 -14.51 -14.89 -7.63
CA SER A 374 -13.66 -15.63 -8.57
C SER A 374 -14.50 -16.07 -9.75
N ILE A 375 -14.37 -15.40 -10.89
CA ILE A 375 -15.07 -15.78 -12.12
C ILE A 375 -14.17 -16.63 -13.02
N ASN A 376 -14.74 -17.69 -13.59
CA ASN A 376 -14.13 -18.47 -14.67
C ASN A 376 -14.70 -18.03 -16.02
N PHE A 377 -14.08 -17.06 -16.67
CA PHE A 377 -14.51 -16.66 -18.01
C PHE A 377 -14.17 -17.75 -19.01
N THR A 378 -15.17 -18.19 -19.76
CA THR A 378 -15.05 -19.25 -20.76
C THR A 378 -15.64 -18.79 -22.08
N LYS A 379 -15.08 -19.25 -23.20
CA LYS A 379 -15.58 -18.92 -24.54
C LYS A 379 -17.04 -19.35 -24.74
N ALA A 380 -17.44 -20.48 -24.15
CA ALA A 380 -18.79 -21.03 -24.26
C ALA A 380 -19.85 -20.23 -23.50
N HIS A 381 -19.56 -19.85 -22.25
CA HIS A 381 -20.52 -19.18 -21.37
C HIS A 381 -20.46 -17.64 -21.44
N HIS A 382 -19.31 -17.06 -21.77
CA HIS A 382 -19.08 -15.61 -21.75
C HIS A 382 -18.77 -15.08 -23.16
N LYS A 383 -19.62 -15.44 -24.13
CA LYS A 383 -19.43 -15.15 -25.56
C LYS A 383 -19.15 -13.66 -25.82
N GLY A 384 -18.37 -13.37 -26.86
CA GLY A 384 -18.18 -12.01 -27.37
C GLY A 384 -17.09 -11.21 -26.66
N HIS A 385 -17.36 -9.95 -26.35
CA HIS A 385 -16.38 -8.98 -25.86
C HIS A 385 -15.91 -9.27 -24.44
N LEU A 386 -16.78 -9.74 -23.54
CA LEU A 386 -16.42 -9.94 -22.13
C LEU A 386 -15.29 -10.96 -21.93
N TYR A 387 -15.38 -12.13 -22.58
CA TYR A 387 -14.29 -13.12 -22.56
C TYR A 387 -12.99 -12.58 -23.17
N ARG A 388 -13.07 -11.83 -24.27
CA ARG A 388 -11.90 -11.23 -24.91
C ARG A 388 -11.23 -10.23 -23.99
N CYS A 389 -12.00 -9.34 -23.37
CA CYS A 389 -11.53 -8.37 -22.37
C CYS A 389 -10.84 -9.10 -21.21
N ALA A 390 -11.52 -10.07 -20.56
CA ALA A 390 -10.95 -10.82 -19.44
C ALA A 390 -9.65 -11.56 -19.81
N ARG A 391 -9.48 -11.99 -21.07
CA ARG A 391 -8.29 -12.72 -21.53
C ARG A 391 -7.09 -11.81 -21.78
N VAL A 392 -7.31 -10.53 -22.12
CA VAL A 392 -6.23 -9.54 -22.32
C VAL A 392 -6.00 -8.67 -21.10
N SER A 393 -6.89 -8.70 -20.11
CA SER A 393 -6.76 -7.92 -18.88
C SER A 393 -5.61 -8.43 -18.00
N GLU A 394 -5.04 -7.50 -17.25
CA GLU A 394 -3.93 -7.70 -16.34
C GLU A 394 -4.33 -7.36 -14.88
N HIS A 395 -3.40 -7.61 -13.96
CA HIS A 395 -3.59 -7.29 -12.56
C HIS A 395 -3.74 -5.78 -12.37
N GLY A 396 -4.87 -5.34 -11.80
CA GLY A 396 -5.20 -3.94 -11.61
C GLY A 396 -6.30 -3.41 -12.53
N ASP A 397 -6.61 -4.11 -13.63
CA ASP A 397 -7.63 -3.65 -14.57
C ASP A 397 -9.05 -3.72 -13.99
N LEU A 398 -9.89 -2.80 -14.42
CA LEU A 398 -11.34 -2.83 -14.21
C LEU A 398 -12.01 -3.68 -15.29
N LEU A 399 -12.88 -4.62 -14.89
CA LEU A 399 -13.66 -5.43 -15.82
C LEU A 399 -15.11 -4.96 -15.90
N PRO A 400 -15.69 -4.80 -17.10
CA PRO A 400 -17.08 -4.41 -17.28
C PRO A 400 -18.03 -5.60 -17.01
N VAL A 401 -18.16 -5.98 -15.73
CA VAL A 401 -18.95 -7.12 -15.26
C VAL A 401 -19.87 -6.63 -14.14
N THR A 402 -21.14 -7.02 -14.17
CA THR A 402 -22.10 -6.63 -13.12
C THR A 402 -22.21 -7.69 -12.03
N VAL A 403 -22.85 -7.32 -10.91
CA VAL A 403 -23.09 -8.25 -9.80
C VAL A 403 -23.93 -9.46 -10.23
N SER A 404 -24.87 -9.27 -11.16
CA SER A 404 -25.71 -10.35 -11.69
C SER A 404 -24.91 -11.43 -12.46
N GLU A 405 -23.76 -11.07 -13.04
CA GLU A 405 -22.87 -12.07 -13.64
C GLU A 405 -22.13 -12.90 -12.59
N PHE A 406 -21.87 -12.36 -11.38
CA PHE A 406 -21.31 -13.16 -10.28
C PHE A 406 -22.30 -14.25 -9.84
N GLU A 407 -23.58 -13.91 -9.71
CA GLU A 407 -24.63 -14.83 -9.28
C GLU A 407 -24.85 -15.98 -10.27
N LYS A 408 -24.84 -15.69 -11.58
CA LYS A 408 -24.94 -16.71 -12.65
C LYS A 408 -23.79 -17.72 -12.59
N GLU A 409 -22.57 -17.29 -12.29
CA GLU A 409 -21.42 -18.19 -12.14
C GLU A 409 -21.52 -19.09 -10.91
N VAL A 410 -22.02 -18.55 -9.80
CA VAL A 410 -22.31 -19.33 -8.58
C VAL A 410 -23.32 -20.42 -8.90
N GLU A 411 -24.42 -20.08 -9.60
CA GLU A 411 -25.40 -21.09 -10.06
C GLU A 411 -24.81 -22.15 -10.98
N ILE A 412 -23.97 -21.78 -11.95
CA ILE A 412 -23.32 -22.73 -12.86
C ILE A 412 -22.45 -23.71 -12.08
N ARG A 413 -21.69 -23.24 -11.09
CA ARG A 413 -20.88 -24.10 -10.21
C ARG A 413 -21.74 -25.05 -9.39
N PHE A 414 -22.82 -24.57 -8.79
CA PHE A 414 -23.76 -25.42 -8.06
C PHE A 414 -24.40 -26.48 -8.96
N LYS A 415 -24.82 -26.13 -10.18
CA LYS A 415 -25.38 -27.06 -11.16
C LYS A 415 -24.35 -28.12 -11.61
N LYS A 416 -23.07 -27.76 -11.79
CA LYS A 416 -21.99 -28.73 -12.08
C LYS A 416 -21.71 -29.66 -10.90
N ASN A 417 -21.63 -29.14 -9.68
CA ASN A 417 -21.38 -29.96 -8.49
C ASN A 417 -22.53 -30.94 -8.20
N ARG A 418 -23.79 -30.55 -8.46
CA ARG A 418 -24.92 -31.49 -8.41
C ARG A 418 -24.82 -32.59 -9.45
N LYS A 419 -24.38 -32.28 -10.68
CA LYS A 419 -24.17 -33.28 -11.74
C LYS A 419 -23.05 -34.28 -11.40
N ILE A 420 -21.96 -33.82 -10.79
CA ILE A 420 -20.85 -34.66 -10.32
C ILE A 420 -21.33 -35.58 -9.17
N LYS A 421 -22.06 -35.05 -8.19
CA LYS A 421 -22.65 -35.86 -7.11
C LYS A 421 -23.70 -36.86 -7.60
N SER A 422 -24.40 -36.59 -8.70
CA SER A 422 -25.34 -37.54 -9.32
C SER A 422 -24.67 -38.57 -10.25
N SER A 423 -23.40 -38.38 -10.63
CA SER A 423 -22.64 -39.35 -11.42
C SER A 423 -21.80 -40.32 -10.57
N ASP A 424 -21.63 -40.04 -9.27
CA ASP A 424 -20.88 -40.89 -8.33
C ASP A 424 -21.76 -41.88 -7.55
N SER A 425 -23.01 -42.10 -7.97
CA SER A 425 -23.85 -43.18 -7.40
C SER A 425 -23.60 -44.51 -8.13
N VAL A 426 -22.50 -45.19 -7.82
CA VAL A 426 -22.35 -46.63 -8.06
C VAL A 426 -21.66 -47.30 -6.86
N ASN A 427 -22.36 -48.32 -6.34
CA ASN A 427 -22.00 -49.33 -5.33
C ASN A 427 -21.82 -48.87 -3.87
N HIS A 428 -22.95 -48.74 -3.17
CA HIS A 428 -23.03 -49.13 -1.77
C HIS A 428 -23.29 -50.63 -1.68
N ASP A 429 -22.24 -51.38 -1.43
CA ASP A 429 -22.26 -52.64 -0.68
C ASP A 429 -20.87 -52.76 -0.02
N GLU A 430 -20.76 -52.31 1.23
CA GLU A 430 -20.04 -52.99 2.31
C GLU A 430 -19.84 -52.09 3.55
N ILE A 431 -20.38 -52.60 4.66
CA ILE A 431 -19.84 -52.58 6.03
C ILE A 431 -20.07 -51.31 6.89
N ILE A 432 -21.20 -51.40 7.59
CA ILE A 432 -21.45 -51.04 9.00
C ILE A 432 -20.17 -50.96 9.85
N THR A 433 -19.92 -49.81 10.49
CA THR A 433 -19.48 -49.79 11.90
C THR A 433 -19.82 -48.47 12.61
N ASN A 434 -20.37 -48.69 13.80
CA ASN A 434 -20.71 -47.82 14.92
C ASN A 434 -19.79 -46.64 15.31
N HIS A 435 -20.46 -45.74 16.03
CA HIS A 435 -20.03 -44.96 17.20
C HIS A 435 -19.30 -43.62 17.01
N GLN A 436 -20.00 -42.57 17.47
CA GLN A 436 -19.56 -41.64 18.53
C GLN A 436 -18.09 -41.78 18.96
N SER A 437 -17.30 -40.72 18.79
CA SER A 437 -16.61 -39.99 19.87
C SER A 437 -15.62 -38.97 19.30
N ASP A 438 -15.62 -37.80 19.94
CA ASP A 438 -14.50 -36.89 20.20
C ASP A 438 -13.93 -35.93 19.12
N LEU A 439 -13.87 -34.68 19.61
CA LEU A 439 -13.12 -33.45 19.24
C LEU A 439 -13.80 -32.43 18.32
#